data_AF-A0A3C0DYG6-F1
#
_entry.id   AF-A0A3C0DYG6-F1
#
_cell.length_a   1.000
_cell.length_b   1.000
_cell.length_c   1.000
_cell.angle_alpha   90.00
_cell.angle_beta   90.00
_cell.angle_gamma   90.00
#
_symmetry.space_group_name_H-M   'P 1'
#
loop_
_entity.id
_entity.type
_entity.pdbx_description
1 polymer ?
#
loop_
_entity_poly.entity_id
_entity_poly.type
_entity_poly.pdbx_seq_one_letter_code
_entity_poly.pdbx_strand_id
1 'polypeptide(L)'
;MEPSGDVKLTQYSHGAGCGCKIAPAVLHDMLSGMKAGPHYPELLVGNDTKDDAAVVDLGDGTAIVSTTDFFMPIVDDPHTFGRIAA
;
A
#
# COMPACT_ATOMS: atom_id res chain seq x y z
N MET A 1 18.09 27.39 21.84
CA MET A 1 17.45 26.42 20.94
C MET A 1 18.59 25.58 20.41
N GLU A 2 18.80 24.42 21.01
CA GLU A 2 19.85 23.50 20.57
C GLU A 2 19.63 23.19 19.08
N PRO A 3 20.68 23.18 18.24
CA PRO A 3 20.53 22.77 16.86
C PRO A 3 20.09 21.31 16.89
N SER A 4 18.85 21.03 16.47
CA SER A 4 18.42 19.64 16.33
C SER A 4 19.36 19.01 15.32
N GLY A 5 20.24 18.11 15.76
CA GLY A 5 21.08 17.34 14.84
C GLY A 5 20.21 16.73 13.75
N ASP A 6 20.68 16.76 12.51
CA ASP A 6 19.92 16.34 11.33
C ASP A 6 19.17 15.03 11.60
N VAL A 7 17.84 15.11 11.67
CA VAL A 7 16.97 13.95 11.86
C VAL A 7 17.08 13.08 10.61
N LYS A 8 17.74 11.95 10.74
CA LYS A 8 17.83 10.92 9.71
C LYS A 8 16.54 10.11 9.66
N LEU A 9 15.70 10.29 8.65
CA LEU A 9 14.43 9.57 8.57
C LEU A 9 14.61 8.04 8.55
N THR A 10 15.70 7.54 7.98
CA THR A 10 16.00 6.11 7.94
C THR A 10 16.20 5.50 9.33
N GLN A 11 16.51 6.30 10.36
CA GLN A 11 16.63 5.82 11.74
C GLN A 11 15.30 5.27 12.30
N TYR A 12 14.17 5.64 11.70
CA TYR A 12 12.84 5.14 12.06
C TYR A 12 12.42 3.91 11.24
N SER A 13 13.22 3.50 10.25
CA SER A 13 12.95 2.32 9.43
C SER A 13 13.75 1.13 9.96
N HIS A 14 13.16 0.38 10.90
CA HIS A 14 13.78 -0.79 11.53
C HIS A 14 14.00 -1.99 10.57
N GLY A 15 13.58 -1.86 9.31
CA GLY A 15 13.78 -2.85 8.27
C GLY A 15 14.14 -2.23 6.92
N ALA A 16 14.68 -3.05 6.02
CA ALA A 16 15.24 -2.64 4.73
C ALA A 16 14.15 -2.40 3.65
N GLY A 17 13.41 -1.29 3.76
CA GLY A 17 12.52 -0.80 2.70
C GLY A 17 11.42 -1.80 2.28
N CYS A 18 11.31 -2.09 0.97
CA CYS A 18 10.25 -2.94 0.39
C CYS A 18 10.32 -4.41 0.88
N GLY A 19 11.45 -4.85 1.45
CA GLY A 19 11.62 -6.19 2.05
C GLY A 19 10.82 -6.42 3.34
N CYS A 20 10.11 -5.41 3.83
CA CYS A 20 9.27 -5.49 5.03
C CYS A 20 7.80 -5.86 4.74
N LYS A 21 7.41 -6.06 3.47
CA LYS A 21 6.04 -6.50 3.12
C LYS A 21 5.78 -7.90 3.68
N ILE A 22 4.55 -8.15 4.13
CA ILE A 22 4.11 -9.49 4.55
C ILE A 22 4.19 -10.42 3.35
N ALA A 23 4.79 -11.60 3.52
CA ALA A 23 4.90 -12.57 2.44
C ALA A 23 3.51 -12.95 1.90
N PRO A 24 3.33 -13.15 0.59
CA PRO A 24 2.01 -13.37 -0.01
C PRO A 24 1.21 -14.53 0.61
N ALA A 25 1.89 -15.63 0.95
CA ALA A 25 1.25 -16.78 1.61
C ALA A 25 0.70 -16.42 3.00
N VAL A 26 1.49 -15.68 3.78
CA VAL A 26 1.09 -15.23 5.12
C VAL A 26 -0.08 -14.26 5.05
N LEU A 27 -0.06 -13.33 4.10
CA LEU A 27 -1.18 -12.41 3.88
C LEU A 27 -2.45 -13.17 3.47
N HIS A 28 -2.34 -14.16 2.58
CA HIS A 28 -3.46 -15.00 2.19
C HIS A 28 -4.09 -15.72 3.39
N ASP A 29 -3.26 -16.32 4.26
CA ASP A 29 -3.72 -17.00 5.46
C ASP A 29 -4.42 -16.03 6.43
N MET A 30 -3.85 -14.83 6.64
CA MET A 30 -4.46 -13.79 7.47
C MET A 30 -5.84 -13.36 6.96
N LEU A 31 -6.02 -13.27 5.63
CA LEU A 31 -7.27 -12.84 5.01
C LEU A 31 -8.27 -13.99 4.83
N SER A 32 -7.85 -15.25 4.93
CA SER A 32 -8.69 -16.44 4.69
C SER A 32 -9.92 -16.54 5.61
N GLY A 33 -9.84 -15.97 6.80
CA GLY A 33 -10.95 -15.92 7.77
C GLY A 33 -11.90 -14.74 7.57
N MET A 34 -11.59 -13.82 6.65
CA MET A 34 -12.48 -12.70 6.34
C MET A 34 -13.69 -13.24 5.58
N LYS A 35 -14.89 -12.85 6.03
CA LYS A 35 -16.12 -13.16 5.28
C LYS A 35 -16.00 -12.49 3.92
N ALA A 36 -16.24 -13.26 2.86
CA ALA A 36 -16.46 -12.68 1.55
C ALA A 36 -17.53 -11.59 1.67
N GLY A 37 -17.22 -10.39 1.17
CA GLY A 37 -18.16 -9.30 1.14
C GLY A 37 -19.38 -9.66 0.28
N PRO A 38 -20.41 -8.80 0.25
CA PRO A 38 -21.46 -8.90 -0.74
C PRO A 38 -20.85 -8.95 -2.15
N HIS A 39 -21.45 -9.70 -3.06
CA HIS A 39 -21.04 -9.67 -4.46
C HIS A 39 -21.53 -8.36 -5.08
N TYR A 40 -20.60 -7.57 -5.62
CA TYR A 40 -20.86 -6.32 -6.33
C TYR A 40 -20.58 -6.54 -7.82
N PRO A 41 -21.62 -6.66 -8.68
CA PRO A 41 -21.43 -6.86 -10.12
C PRO A 41 -20.57 -5.80 -10.82
N GLU A 42 -20.58 -4.58 -10.28
CA GLU A 42 -19.77 -3.45 -10.73
C GLU A 42 -18.28 -3.55 -10.33
N LEU A 43 -17.93 -4.42 -9.39
CA LEU A 43 -16.53 -4.64 -8.97
C LEU A 43 -15.85 -5.59 -9.95
N LEU A 44 -15.14 -5.01 -10.93
CA LEU A 44 -14.43 -5.75 -11.97
C LEU A 44 -13.17 -6.45 -11.44
N VAL A 45 -12.46 -5.80 -10.51
CA VAL A 45 -11.26 -6.32 -9.86
C VAL A 45 -11.37 -6.03 -8.37
N GLY A 46 -11.29 -7.08 -7.56
CA GLY A 46 -11.47 -7.02 -6.11
C GLY A 46 -10.46 -7.89 -5.37
N ASN A 47 -10.72 -8.17 -4.10
CA ASN A 47 -9.80 -8.96 -3.27
C ASN A 47 -9.58 -10.40 -3.78
N ASP A 48 -10.50 -10.90 -4.61
CA ASP A 48 -10.53 -12.29 -5.05
C ASP A 48 -9.47 -12.57 -6.13
N THR A 49 -9.06 -11.55 -6.89
CA THR A 49 -8.12 -11.68 -8.01
C THR A 49 -6.65 -11.45 -7.62
N LYS A 50 -6.40 -10.97 -6.39
CA LYS A 50 -5.05 -10.70 -5.82
C LYS A 50 -4.21 -9.72 -6.66
N ASP A 51 -4.87 -8.74 -7.28
CA ASP A 51 -4.23 -7.68 -8.07
C ASP A 51 -3.75 -6.49 -7.22
N ASP A 52 -2.98 -5.59 -7.84
CA ASP A 52 -2.41 -4.38 -7.21
C ASP A 52 -3.43 -3.23 -6.98
N ALA A 53 -4.66 -3.37 -7.45
CA ALA A 53 -5.71 -2.34 -7.36
C ALA A 53 -7.12 -2.93 -7.38
N ALA A 54 -8.08 -2.19 -6.85
CA ALA A 54 -9.50 -2.44 -7.06
C ALA A 54 -10.01 -1.64 -8.27
N VAL A 55 -10.91 -2.23 -9.05
CA VAL A 55 -11.52 -1.60 -10.22
C VAL A 55 -13.04 -1.72 -10.16
N VAL A 56 -13.74 -0.59 -10.26
CA VAL A 56 -15.20 -0.51 -10.20
C VAL A 56 -15.73 0.17 -11.47
N ASP A 57 -16.64 -0.49 -12.19
CA ASP A 57 -17.35 0.07 -13.35
C ASP A 57 -18.39 1.12 -12.90
N LEU A 58 -18.46 2.24 -13.62
CA LEU A 58 -19.44 3.30 -13.39
C LEU A 58 -20.70 3.16 -14.26
N GLY A 59 -20.71 2.22 -15.21
CA GLY A 59 -21.87 1.90 -16.05
C GLY A 59 -22.05 2.82 -17.27
N ASP A 60 -21.13 3.73 -17.52
CA ASP A 60 -21.09 4.64 -18.68
C ASP A 60 -19.91 4.32 -19.62
N GLY A 61 -19.26 3.18 -19.42
CA GLY A 61 -18.03 2.79 -20.13
C GLY A 61 -16.75 3.29 -19.47
N THR A 62 -16.82 3.93 -18.31
CA THR A 62 -15.66 4.32 -17.49
C THR A 62 -15.60 3.52 -16.19
N ALA A 63 -14.40 3.45 -15.58
CA ALA A 63 -14.19 2.74 -14.33
C ALA A 63 -13.28 3.53 -13.37
N ILE A 64 -13.52 3.39 -12.08
CA ILE A 64 -12.64 3.86 -11.01
C ILE A 64 -11.59 2.79 -10.74
N VAL A 65 -10.32 3.19 -10.80
CA VAL A 65 -9.20 2.38 -10.32
C VAL A 65 -8.72 2.99 -9.01
N SER A 66 -8.66 2.18 -7.95
CA SER A 66 -8.21 2.60 -6.63
C SER A 66 -7.13 1.65 -6.13
N THR A 67 -5.96 2.18 -5.81
CA THR A 67 -4.86 1.45 -5.18
C THR A 67 -4.30 2.26 -4.02
N THR A 68 -3.59 1.58 -3.12
CA THR A 68 -2.88 2.20 -2.00
C THR A 68 -1.58 1.45 -1.77
N ASP A 69 -0.48 2.18 -1.63
CA ASP A 69 0.81 1.62 -1.20
C ASP A 69 1.44 2.57 -0.19
N PHE A 70 2.25 2.01 0.70
CA PHE A 70 3.01 2.77 1.69
C PHE A 70 4.24 1.96 2.11
N PHE A 71 5.30 2.68 2.46
CA PHE A 71 6.52 2.07 2.95
C PHE A 71 7.25 3.02 3.90
N MET A 72 8.17 2.44 4.70
CA MET A 72 8.97 3.20 5.65
C MET A 72 10.06 4.03 4.93
N PRO A 73 10.58 5.11 5.54
CA PRO A 73 11.58 5.96 4.91
C PRO A 73 12.83 5.20 4.46
N ILE A 74 13.19 5.35 3.18
CA ILE A 74 14.38 4.74 2.57
C ILE A 74 15.53 5.73 2.31
N VAL A 75 15.29 7.02 2.52
CA VAL A 75 16.27 8.11 2.42
C VAL A 75 16.04 9.09 3.57
N ASP A 76 17.08 9.82 3.96
CA ASP A 76 17.01 10.73 5.11
C ASP A 76 16.32 12.07 4.78
N ASP A 77 16.33 12.50 3.53
CA ASP A 77 15.69 13.75 3.13
C ASP A 77 14.16 13.58 2.99
N PRO A 78 13.33 14.28 3.79
CA PRO A 78 11.87 14.14 3.77
C PRO A 78 11.25 14.47 2.42
N HIS A 79 11.77 15.49 1.74
CA HIS A 79 11.21 15.93 0.46
C HIS A 79 11.49 14.89 -0.63
N THR A 80 12.68 14.30 -0.64
CA THR A 80 13.01 13.20 -1.55
C THR A 80 12.24 11.94 -1.23
N PHE A 81 12.09 11.58 0.05
CA PHE A 81 11.25 10.44 0.43
C PHE A 81 9.80 10.61 -0.05
N GLY A 82 9.19 11.78 0.18
CA GLY A 82 7.82 12.06 -0.27
C GLY A 82 7.64 11.95 -1.79
N ARG A 83 8.64 12.37 -2.58
CA ARG A 83 8.62 12.20 -4.04
C ARG A 83 8.79 10.75 -4.50
N ILE A 84 9.45 9.90 -3.71
CA ILE A 84 9.58 8.47 -4.02
C ILE A 84 8.31 7.70 -3.64
N ALA A 85 7.61 8.15 -2.59
CA ALA A 85 6.41 7.50 -2.08
C ALA A 85 5.12 7.86 -2.82
N ALA A 86 5.11 8.95 -3.59
CA ALA A 86 3.94 9.47 -4.30
C ALA A 86 3.86 8.99 -5.76
#